data_AF-A0A1B6K0Q4-F1
#
_entry.id   AF-A0A1B6K0Q4-F1
#
_cell.length_a   1.000
_cell.length_b   1.000
_cell.length_c   1.000
_cell.angle_alpha   90.00
_cell.angle_beta   90.00
_cell.angle_gamma   90.00
#
_symmetry.space_group_name_H-M   'P 1'
#
loop_
_entity.id
_entity.type
_entity.pdbx_description
1 polymer ?
#
loop_
_entity_poly.entity_id
_entity_poly.type
_entity_poly.pdbx_seq_one_letter_code
_entity_poly.pdbx_strand_id
1 'polypeptide(L)'
;RKVNRRIEERELWEIEREKKLILGGRMGLEEAPYIADHPVFTVSKMANVILEEKKQAVEEKLKPKMNKTVDYDQMRSETGLEREDDQDSMIELDAEELERARKLWEIEQKIEEGQIFTQEQYEKIKYEAPLVKKLRSVESLAEMYQLAEEIVGPVVHNKNKKRQG
;
A
#
# COMPACT_ATOMS: atom_id res chain seq x y z
N ARG A 1 -46.68 36.34 -19.54
CA ARG A 1 -47.16 35.25 -18.64
C ARG A 1 -46.92 33.86 -19.21
N LYS A 2 -47.43 33.49 -20.41
CA LYS A 2 -47.17 32.15 -21.00
C LYS A 2 -45.70 31.89 -21.41
N VAL A 3 -44.96 32.93 -21.81
CA VAL A 3 -43.55 32.81 -22.23
C VAL A 3 -42.64 32.56 -21.04
N ASN A 4 -42.75 33.33 -19.95
CA ASN A 4 -41.96 33.12 -18.74
C ASN A 4 -42.11 31.72 -18.17
N ARG A 5 -43.34 31.18 -18.15
CA ARG A 5 -43.58 29.80 -17.72
C ARG A 5 -42.83 28.77 -18.57
N ARG A 6 -42.74 28.97 -19.90
CA ARG A 6 -41.95 28.08 -20.78
C ARG A 6 -40.44 28.23 -20.56
N ILE A 7 -39.99 29.40 -20.12
CA ILE A 7 -38.58 29.64 -19.78
C ILE A 7 -38.25 28.92 -18.47
N GLU A 8 -39.08 29.08 -17.43
CA GLU A 8 -38.94 28.39 -16.15
C GLU A 8 -38.99 26.85 -16.32
N GLU A 9 -39.91 26.34 -17.14
CA GLU A 9 -39.99 24.90 -17.45
C GLU A 9 -38.71 24.39 -18.15
N ARG A 10 -38.06 25.21 -18.99
CA ARG A 10 -36.79 24.85 -19.62
C ARG A 10 -35.62 24.90 -18.65
N GLU A 11 -35.58 25.89 -17.77
CA GLU A 11 -34.54 26.03 -16.75
C GLU A 11 -34.58 24.83 -15.78
N LEU A 12 -35.76 24.45 -15.33
CA LEU A 12 -35.93 23.26 -14.49
C LEU A 12 -35.52 21.98 -15.22
N TRP A 13 -35.83 21.87 -16.52
CA TRP A 13 -35.43 20.72 -17.33
C TRP A 13 -33.90 20.62 -17.48
N GLU A 14 -33.21 21.75 -17.69
CA GLU A 14 -31.75 21.76 -17.75
C GLU A 14 -31.12 21.42 -16.40
N ILE A 15 -31.63 21.95 -15.28
CA ILE A 15 -31.16 21.61 -13.94
C ILE A 15 -31.32 20.11 -13.68
N GLU A 16 -32.47 19.53 -14.01
CA GLU A 16 -32.72 18.09 -13.81
C GLU A 16 -31.85 17.21 -14.73
N ARG A 17 -31.57 17.69 -15.95
CA ARG A 17 -30.63 17.06 -16.88
C ARG A 17 -29.21 17.05 -16.32
N GLU A 18 -28.70 18.18 -15.86
CA GLU A 18 -27.36 18.31 -15.25
C GLU A 18 -27.25 17.42 -14.01
N LYS A 19 -28.26 17.42 -13.13
CA LYS A 19 -28.33 16.51 -11.97
C LYS A 19 -28.13 15.06 -12.39
N LYS A 20 -28.81 14.61 -13.45
CA LYS A 20 -28.74 13.23 -13.93
C LYS A 20 -27.37 12.91 -14.53
N LEU A 21 -26.73 13.85 -15.21
CA LEU A 21 -25.38 13.68 -15.76
C LEU A 21 -24.33 13.54 -14.67
N ILE A 22 -24.40 14.37 -13.62
CA ILE A 22 -23.49 14.33 -12.48
C ILE A 22 -23.66 13.02 -11.70
N LEU A 23 -24.90 12.64 -11.37
CA LEU A 23 -25.18 11.37 -10.69
C LEU A 23 -24.77 10.16 -11.54
N GLY A 24 -24.82 10.28 -12.87
CA GLY A 24 -24.35 9.27 -13.81
C GLY A 24 -22.84 9.25 -14.05
N GLY A 25 -22.07 10.13 -13.39
CA GLY A 25 -20.61 10.22 -13.54
C GLY A 25 -20.14 10.69 -14.92
N ARG A 26 -21.02 11.30 -15.71
CA ARG A 26 -20.71 11.83 -17.05
C ARG A 26 -20.21 13.28 -17.03
N MET A 27 -20.37 13.96 -15.89
CA MET A 27 -20.03 15.36 -15.66
C MET A 27 -19.57 15.54 -14.21
N GLY A 28 -18.56 16.39 -13.98
CA GLY A 28 -18.11 16.77 -12.64
C GLY A 28 -18.99 17.85 -11.99
N LEU A 29 -18.97 17.95 -10.66
CA LEU A 29 -19.63 19.04 -9.92
C LEU A 29 -19.04 20.42 -10.24
N GLU A 30 -17.77 20.47 -10.65
CA GLU A 30 -17.05 21.70 -11.02
C GLU A 30 -17.62 22.34 -12.30
N GLU A 31 -18.17 21.53 -13.20
CA GLU A 31 -18.70 21.99 -14.49
C GLU A 31 -20.10 22.60 -14.38
N ALA A 32 -20.80 22.38 -13.26
CA ALA A 32 -22.16 22.85 -13.03
C ALA A 32 -22.30 23.58 -11.67
N PRO A 33 -21.75 24.81 -11.54
CA PRO A 33 -21.75 25.55 -10.28
C PRO A 33 -23.15 25.90 -9.77
N TYR A 34 -24.13 26.06 -10.68
CA TYR A 34 -25.51 26.41 -10.32
C TYR A 34 -26.25 25.29 -9.58
N ILE A 35 -25.84 24.02 -9.77
CA ILE A 35 -26.45 22.88 -9.11
C ILE A 35 -25.67 22.40 -7.89
N ALA A 36 -24.50 22.98 -7.62
CA ALA A 36 -23.62 22.57 -6.54
C ALA A 36 -24.28 22.68 -5.15
N ASP A 37 -25.19 23.66 -4.96
CA ASP A 37 -25.93 23.85 -3.71
C ASP A 37 -27.24 23.05 -3.64
N HIS A 38 -27.52 22.21 -4.63
CA HIS A 38 -28.70 21.35 -4.62
C HIS A 38 -28.58 20.29 -3.52
N PRO A 39 -29.65 19.99 -2.74
CA PRO A 39 -29.61 19.09 -1.58
C PRO A 39 -29.06 17.70 -1.89
N VAL A 40 -29.25 17.22 -3.12
CA VAL A 40 -28.73 15.93 -3.60
C VAL A 40 -27.20 15.83 -3.51
N PHE A 41 -26.48 16.94 -3.60
CA PHE A 41 -25.01 16.95 -3.56
C PHE A 41 -24.44 17.31 -2.19
N THR A 42 -25.28 17.61 -1.19
CA THR A 42 -24.83 18.00 0.16
C THR A 42 -23.97 16.92 0.83
N VAL A 43 -24.39 15.66 0.75
CA VAL A 43 -23.62 14.52 1.28
C VAL A 43 -22.30 14.38 0.55
N SER A 44 -22.28 14.55 -0.77
CA SER A 44 -21.05 14.50 -1.57
C SER A 44 -20.09 15.62 -1.18
N LYS A 45 -20.60 16.84 -0.95
CA LYS A 45 -19.82 17.99 -0.50
C LYS A 45 -19.22 17.74 0.88
N MET A 46 -20.01 17.25 1.83
CA MET A 46 -19.54 16.90 3.18
C MET A 46 -18.46 15.80 3.13
N ALA A 47 -18.65 14.76 2.31
CA ALA A 47 -17.67 13.71 2.13
C ALA A 47 -16.35 14.24 1.56
N ASN A 48 -16.40 15.14 0.57
CA ASN A 48 -15.21 15.75 -0.01
C ASN A 48 -14.43 16.59 1.02
N VAL A 49 -15.12 17.36 1.87
CA VAL A 49 -14.48 18.12 2.97
C VAL A 49 -13.73 17.19 3.92
N ILE A 50 -14.35 16.08 4.34
CA ILE A 50 -13.71 15.09 5.23
C ILE A 50 -12.49 14.46 4.54
N LEU A 51 -12.59 14.16 3.25
CA LEU A 51 -11.47 13.59 2.48
C LEU A 51 -10.30 14.57 2.35
N GLU A 52 -10.58 15.86 2.14
CA GLU A 52 -9.55 16.91 2.09
C GLU A 52 -8.85 17.07 3.43
N GLU A 53 -9.59 17.13 4.55
CA GLU A 53 -9.01 17.16 5.90
C GLU A 53 -8.10 15.96 6.16
N LYS A 54 -8.54 14.76 5.75
CA LYS A 54 -7.72 13.54 5.89
C LYS A 54 -6.48 13.57 5.02
N LYS A 55 -6.58 14.07 3.78
CA LYS A 55 -5.43 14.23 2.89
C LYS A 55 -4.41 15.21 3.47
N GLN A 56 -4.87 16.36 3.95
CA GLN A 56 -4.01 17.36 4.58
C GLN A 56 -3.31 16.80 5.83
N ALA A 57 -4.03 16.08 6.69
CA ALA A 57 -3.44 15.47 7.88
C ALA A 57 -2.41 14.37 7.55
N VAL A 58 -2.56 13.66 6.42
CA VAL A 58 -1.56 12.70 5.94
C VAL A 58 -0.36 13.44 5.37
N GLU A 59 -0.57 14.47 4.56
CA GLU A 59 0.50 15.30 4.01
C GLU A 59 1.34 15.95 5.11
N GLU A 60 0.71 16.47 6.16
CA GLU A 60 1.40 17.03 7.32
C GLU A 60 2.25 16.00 8.08
N LYS A 61 1.82 14.73 8.13
CA LYS A 61 2.60 13.65 8.73
C LYS A 61 3.76 13.21 7.86
N LEU A 62 3.59 13.29 6.54
CA LEU A 62 4.61 12.94 5.54
C LEU A 62 5.63 14.05 5.34
N LYS A 63 5.34 15.29 5.74
CA LYS A 63 6.34 16.36 5.74
C LYS A 63 7.51 15.92 6.64
N PRO A 64 8.72 15.75 6.07
CA PRO A 64 9.86 15.33 6.86
C PRO A 64 10.05 16.38 7.94
N LYS A 65 9.98 15.96 9.21
CA LYS A 65 10.41 16.81 10.32
C LYS A 65 11.83 17.21 9.96
N MET A 66 12.08 18.52 9.84
CA MET A 66 13.45 19.02 9.73
C MET A 66 14.16 18.62 11.01
N ASN A 67 14.80 17.45 10.97
CA ASN A 67 15.84 17.11 11.91
C ASN A 67 16.88 18.20 11.66
N LYS A 68 17.15 19.05 12.67
CA LYS A 68 18.33 19.92 12.61
C LYS A 68 19.49 18.98 12.28
N THR A 69 20.02 19.07 11.08
CA THR A 69 21.22 18.35 10.69
C THR A 69 22.28 18.83 11.65
N VAL A 70 22.59 17.98 12.63
CA VAL A 70 23.70 18.24 13.53
C VAL A 70 24.92 18.17 12.61
N ASP A 71 25.55 19.32 12.39
CA ASP A 71 26.77 19.38 11.60
C ASP A 71 27.90 18.78 12.45
N TYR A 72 28.11 17.47 12.27
CA TYR A 72 29.10 16.71 13.01
C TYR A 72 30.52 17.23 12.75
N ASP A 73 30.75 17.88 11.62
CA ASP A 73 32.06 18.46 11.28
C ASP A 73 32.35 19.69 12.14
N GLN A 74 31.32 20.52 12.39
CA GLN A 74 31.42 21.67 13.27
C GLN A 74 31.64 21.26 14.74
N MET A 75 30.93 20.22 15.23
CA MET A 75 31.20 19.66 16.58
C MET A 75 32.58 19.00 16.71
N ARG A 76 33.09 18.38 15.64
CA ARG A 76 34.41 17.74 15.61
C ARG A 76 35.54 18.76 15.74
N SER A 77 35.36 19.95 15.17
CA SER A 77 36.32 21.06 15.29
C SER A 77 36.37 21.68 16.69
N GLU A 78 35.25 21.75 17.40
CA GLU A 78 35.17 22.37 18.74
C GLU A 78 35.70 21.45 19.86
N THR A 79 35.68 20.12 19.66
CA THR A 79 36.10 19.16 20.69
C THR A 79 37.59 18.81 20.64
N GLY A 80 38.33 19.27 19.63
CA GLY A 80 39.80 19.11 19.55
C GLY A 80 40.29 17.65 19.48
N LEU A 81 39.39 16.70 19.20
CA LEU A 81 39.72 15.28 19.04
C LEU A 81 40.06 15.02 17.56
N GLU A 82 41.29 15.36 17.18
CA GLU A 82 41.91 14.77 15.99
C GLU A 82 42.09 13.28 16.28
N ARG A 83 41.18 12.45 15.76
CA ARG A 83 41.46 11.02 15.62
C ARG A 83 42.53 10.90 14.53
N GLU A 84 43.72 10.45 14.93
CA GLU A 84 44.60 9.71 14.03
C GLU A 84 43.75 8.61 13.38
N ASP A 85 43.83 8.54 12.06
CA ASP A 85 43.05 7.65 11.21
C ASP A 85 43.31 6.18 11.59
N ASP A 86 42.50 5.63 12.51
CA ASP A 86 42.25 4.20 12.61
C ASP A 86 41.37 3.78 11.41
N GLN A 87 41.93 3.87 10.20
CA GLN A 87 41.35 3.34 8.96
C GLN A 87 41.41 1.80 8.88
N ASP A 88 41.94 1.11 9.91
CA ASP A 88 42.20 -0.33 9.90
C ASP A 88 41.05 -1.21 10.44
N SER A 89 39.80 -0.73 10.43
CA SER A 89 38.66 -1.65 10.67
C SER A 89 37.40 -1.35 9.85
N MET A 90 37.53 -0.62 8.74
CA MET A 90 36.46 -0.61 7.75
C MET A 90 36.56 -1.94 6.98
N ILE A 91 35.85 -2.96 7.48
CA ILE A 91 35.61 -4.18 6.71
C ILE A 91 34.80 -3.71 5.50
N GLU A 92 35.49 -3.55 4.37
CA GLU A 92 34.86 -3.28 3.08
C GLU A 92 33.93 -4.46 2.79
N LEU A 93 32.63 -4.22 2.95
CA LEU A 93 31.62 -5.19 2.55
C LEU A 93 31.79 -5.44 1.05
N ASP A 94 31.90 -6.70 0.68
CA ASP A 94 31.95 -7.11 -0.73
C ASP A 94 30.74 -6.49 -1.46
N ALA A 95 30.89 -6.17 -2.75
CA ALA A 95 29.85 -5.51 -3.54
C ALA A 95 28.51 -6.26 -3.46
N GLU A 96 28.57 -7.59 -3.35
CA GLU A 96 27.41 -8.45 -3.17
C GLU A 96 26.73 -8.29 -1.80
N GLU A 97 27.51 -8.08 -0.74
CA GLU A 97 27.01 -7.87 0.62
C GLU A 97 26.36 -6.50 0.78
N LEU A 98 26.90 -5.49 0.10
CA LEU A 98 26.34 -4.14 0.02
C LEU A 98 25.01 -4.13 -0.76
N GLU A 99 24.89 -4.93 -1.82
CA GLU A 99 23.63 -5.09 -2.56
C GLU A 99 22.56 -5.81 -1.74
N ARG A 100 22.94 -6.85 -0.97
CA ARG A 100 22.04 -7.53 -0.02
C ARG A 100 21.53 -6.57 1.05
N ALA A 101 22.42 -5.76 1.63
CA ALA A 101 22.05 -4.77 2.63
C ALA A 101 21.06 -3.73 2.08
N ARG A 102 21.29 -3.23 0.85
CA ARG A 102 20.35 -2.31 0.18
C ARG A 102 18.98 -2.92 -0.05
N LYS A 103 18.92 -4.18 -0.53
CA LYS A 103 17.65 -4.90 -0.73
C LYS A 103 16.88 -5.09 0.58
N LEU A 104 17.57 -5.46 1.66
CA LEU A 104 16.93 -5.62 2.96
C LEU A 104 16.37 -4.31 3.49
N TRP A 105 17.13 -3.21 3.34
CA TRP A 105 16.68 -1.88 3.76
C TRP A 105 15.48 -1.39 2.94
N GLU A 106 15.46 -1.64 1.63
CA GLU A 106 14.30 -1.30 0.77
C GLU A 106 13.05 -2.10 1.15
N ILE A 107 13.20 -3.37 1.50
CA ILE A 107 12.11 -4.21 2.01
C ILE A 107 11.59 -3.65 3.34
N GLU A 108 12.48 -3.28 4.25
CA GLU A 108 12.11 -2.73 5.56
C GLU A 108 11.34 -1.41 5.45
N GLN A 109 11.79 -0.51 4.57
CA GLN A 109 11.05 0.73 4.26
C GLN A 109 9.67 0.44 3.68
N LYS A 110 9.54 -0.50 2.74
CA LYS A 110 8.24 -0.90 2.18
C LYS A 110 7.31 -1.55 3.22
N ILE A 111 7.86 -2.24 4.22
CA ILE A 111 7.10 -2.77 5.36
C ILE A 111 6.57 -1.60 6.21
N GLU A 112 7.43 -0.62 6.52
CA GLU A 112 7.09 0.55 7.34
C GLU A 112 6.04 1.45 6.67
N GLU A 113 6.16 1.65 5.35
CA GLU A 113 5.19 2.35 4.51
C GLU A 113 3.87 1.57 4.32
N GLY A 114 3.80 0.32 4.79
CA GLY A 114 2.62 -0.54 4.68
C GLY A 114 2.36 -1.06 3.27
N GLN A 115 3.34 -0.97 2.37
CA GLN A 115 3.24 -1.45 0.99
C GLN A 115 3.37 -2.99 0.90
N ILE A 116 4.10 -3.61 1.83
CA ILE A 116 4.23 -5.06 1.94
C ILE A 116 4.00 -5.53 3.38
N PHE A 117 3.38 -6.70 3.55
CA PHE A 117 3.11 -7.28 4.86
C PHE A 117 4.39 -7.89 5.46
N THR A 118 4.49 -7.85 6.79
CA THR A 118 5.49 -8.68 7.50
C THR A 118 5.15 -10.17 7.33
N GLN A 119 6.15 -11.04 7.52
CA GLN A 119 5.96 -12.49 7.49
C GLN A 119 4.81 -12.93 8.41
N GLU A 120 4.75 -12.39 9.62
CA GLU A 120 3.72 -12.73 10.62
C GLU A 120 2.32 -12.25 10.20
N GLN A 121 2.23 -11.06 9.59
CA GLN A 121 0.96 -10.54 9.07
C GLN A 121 0.47 -11.39 7.89
N TYR A 122 1.39 -11.75 7.00
CA TYR A 122 1.10 -12.62 5.87
C TYR A 122 0.60 -13.98 6.35
N GLU A 123 1.22 -14.59 7.35
CA GLU A 123 0.79 -15.89 7.89
C GLU A 123 -0.62 -15.86 8.51
N LYS A 124 -1.04 -14.72 9.08
CA LYS A 124 -2.40 -14.55 9.60
C LYS A 124 -3.46 -14.40 8.50
N ILE A 125 -3.11 -13.72 7.41
CA ILE A 125 -4.03 -13.43 6.30
C ILE A 125 -4.08 -14.59 5.30
N LYS A 126 -2.97 -15.32 5.15
CA LYS A 126 -2.84 -16.40 4.19
C LYS A 126 -3.84 -17.51 4.50
N TYR A 127 -4.67 -17.83 3.51
CA TYR A 127 -5.50 -19.01 3.57
C TYR A 127 -4.64 -20.26 3.49
N GLU A 128 -4.77 -21.12 4.49
CA GLU A 128 -4.18 -22.46 4.50
C GLU A 128 -5.29 -23.50 4.66
N ALA A 129 -5.23 -24.55 3.85
CA ALA A 129 -6.21 -25.64 3.90
C ALA A 129 -6.19 -26.32 5.29
N PRO A 130 -7.34 -26.75 5.83
CA PRO A 130 -7.42 -27.35 7.18
C PRO A 130 -6.47 -28.54 7.38
N LEU A 131 -6.26 -29.37 6.34
CA LEU A 131 -5.36 -30.52 6.39
C LEU A 131 -3.89 -30.09 6.52
N VAL A 132 -3.49 -29.00 5.86
CA VAL A 132 -2.13 -28.45 5.95
C VAL A 132 -1.88 -27.84 7.34
N LYS A 133 -2.90 -27.23 7.95
CA LYS A 133 -2.82 -26.75 9.34
C LYS A 133 -2.63 -27.91 10.32
N LYS A 134 -3.36 -29.02 10.13
CA LYS A 134 -3.19 -30.24 10.93
C LYS A 134 -1.78 -30.81 10.79
N LEU A 135 -1.24 -30.84 9.57
CA LEU A 135 0.11 -31.32 9.31
C LEU A 135 1.19 -30.56 10.09
N ARG A 136 1.04 -29.24 10.29
CA ARG A 136 1.97 -28.44 11.10
C ARG A 136 1.92 -28.75 12.60
N SER A 137 0.80 -29.27 13.11
CA SER A 137 0.59 -29.56 14.53
C SER A 137 0.87 -31.01 14.93
N VAL A 138 1.18 -31.89 13.97
CA VAL A 138 1.36 -33.32 14.23
C VAL A 138 2.78 -33.59 14.73
N GLU A 139 2.89 -34.25 15.88
CA GLU A 139 4.17 -34.63 16.49
C GLU A 139 4.63 -36.04 16.09
N SER A 140 3.71 -36.88 15.60
CA SER A 140 3.98 -38.26 15.21
C SER A 140 4.34 -38.37 13.72
N LEU A 141 5.51 -38.96 13.43
CA LEU A 141 5.98 -39.16 12.06
C LEU A 141 4.99 -39.97 11.20
N ALA A 142 4.37 -41.00 11.77
CA ALA A 142 3.46 -41.88 11.04
C ALA A 142 2.18 -41.16 10.59
N GLU A 143 1.62 -40.34 11.47
CA GLU A 143 0.44 -39.51 11.17
C GLU A 143 0.76 -38.41 10.17
N MET A 144 1.97 -37.84 10.23
CA MET A 144 2.45 -36.85 9.27
C MET A 144 2.48 -37.44 7.84
N TYR A 145 3.00 -38.66 7.67
CA TYR A 145 3.05 -39.30 6.35
C TYR A 145 1.67 -39.66 5.81
N GLN A 146 0.74 -40.10 6.66
CA GLN A 146 -0.64 -40.38 6.25
C GLN A 146 -1.37 -39.11 5.79
N LEU A 147 -1.25 -38.02 6.55
CA LEU A 147 -1.82 -36.72 6.16
C LEU A 147 -1.15 -36.16 4.90
N ALA A 148 0.16 -36.34 4.73
CA ALA A 148 0.86 -35.93 3.52
C ALA A 148 0.36 -36.70 2.29
N GLU A 149 0.12 -38.01 2.42
CA GLU A 149 -0.43 -38.84 1.35
C GLU A 149 -1.89 -38.46 1.02
N GLU A 150 -2.68 -38.09 2.02
CA GLU A 150 -4.04 -37.55 1.83
C GLU A 150 -4.03 -36.19 1.11
N ILE A 151 -3.07 -35.31 1.44
CA ILE A 151 -2.96 -33.95 0.87
C ILE A 151 -2.43 -33.98 -0.56
N VAL A 152 -1.35 -34.74 -0.80
CA VAL A 152 -0.62 -34.75 -2.08
C VAL A 152 -1.16 -35.81 -3.04
N GLY A 153 -1.79 -36.86 -2.51
CA GLY A 153 -2.13 -38.05 -3.27
C GLY A 153 -0.92 -38.94 -3.56
N PRO A 154 -1.12 -40.09 -4.22
CA PRO A 154 -0.04 -41.01 -4.55
C PRO A 154 0.99 -40.30 -5.44
N VAL A 155 2.24 -40.25 -4.98
CA VAL A 155 3.35 -39.64 -5.71
C VAL A 155 3.67 -40.50 -6.94
N VAL A 156 3.01 -40.19 -8.06
CA VAL A 156 3.33 -40.80 -9.35
C VAL A 156 4.72 -40.30 -9.75
N HIS A 157 5.72 -41.17 -9.59
CA HIS A 157 7.04 -40.92 -10.14
C HIS A 157 6.92 -40.88 -11.67
N ASN A 158 6.75 -39.69 -12.23
CA ASN A 158 6.86 -39.45 -13.66
C ASN A 158 8.31 -39.71 -14.06
N LYS A 159 8.61 -40.98 -14.37
CA LYS A 159 9.81 -41.39 -15.09
C LYS A 159 9.70 -40.81 -16.49
N ASN A 160 10.08 -39.55 -16.65
CA ASN A 160 10.17 -38.95 -17.97
C ASN A 160 11.10 -39.80 -18.82
N LYS A 161 10.49 -40.33 -19.89
CA LYS A 161 11.10 -41.12 -20.95
C LYS A 161 12.41 -40.48 -21.37
N LYS A 162 13.50 -41.24 -21.27
CA LYS A 162 14.72 -40.99 -22.04
C LYS A 162 14.29 -40.75 -23.49
N ARG A 163 14.45 -39.53 -23.98
CA ARG A 163 14.48 -39.26 -25.43
C ARG A 163 15.73 -39.98 -25.93
N GLN A 164 15.54 -41.18 -26.47
CA GLN A 164 16.53 -41.81 -27.34
C GLN A 164 16.30 -41.31 -28.77
N GLY A 165 17.40 -41.08 -29.48
CA GLY A 165 17.44 -40.86 -30.92
C GLY A 165 17.55 -39.40 -31.28
#